data_AF-A0A8X6IB03-F1
#
_entry.id   AF-A0A8X6IB03-F1
#
_cell.length_a   1.000
_cell.length_b   1.000
_cell.length_c   1.000
_cell.angle_alpha   90.00
_cell.angle_beta   90.00
_cell.angle_gamma   90.00
#
_symmetry.space_group_name_H-M   'P 1'
#
loop_
_entity.id
_entity.type
_entity.pdbx_description
1 polymer ?
#
loop_
_entity_poly.entity_id
_entity_poly.type
_entity_poly.pdbx_seq_one_letter_code
_entity_poly.pdbx_strand_id
1 'polypeptide(L)'
;MKGFDGQFILRWMLEQGQCPRVIPNGSKVMCIVLPALNIRIIDSFNFLPMPLSRLPKTFGLEELAKEYFPHLFNCPSNQSYVGSFPNSDLFSPSTMSTSDRENFFL
;
A
#
# COMPACT_ATOMS: atom_id res chain seq x y z
N MET A 1 -7.55 5.29 2.91
CA MET A 1 -6.61 4.17 3.09
C MET A 1 -7.48 2.97 3.34
N LYS A 2 -8.22 2.51 2.32
CA LYS A 2 -9.50 1.84 2.58
C LYS A 2 -9.32 0.47 3.24
N GLY A 3 -9.29 0.50 4.57
CA GLY A 3 -9.30 -0.63 5.49
C GLY A 3 -8.08 -0.72 6.38
N PHE A 4 -6.90 -0.28 5.92
CA PHE A 4 -5.63 -0.65 6.57
C PHE A 4 -4.82 0.55 7.07
N ASP A 5 -4.01 1.19 6.22
CA ASP A 5 -2.97 2.15 6.67
C ASP A 5 -3.53 3.31 7.52
N GLY A 6 -4.76 3.74 7.23
CA GLY A 6 -5.40 4.88 7.88
C GLY A 6 -5.61 4.70 9.37
N GLN A 7 -5.83 3.45 9.79
CA GLN A 7 -6.00 3.13 11.20
C GLN A 7 -4.67 3.28 11.94
N PHE A 8 -3.55 2.85 11.34
CA PHE A 8 -2.23 2.98 11.94
C PHE A 8 -1.78 4.43 12.04
N ILE A 9 -1.97 5.22 10.98
CA ILE A 9 -1.63 6.65 11.00
C ILE A 9 -2.49 7.40 12.03
N LEU A 10 -3.80 7.17 12.02
CA LEU A 10 -4.72 7.82 12.97
C LEU A 10 -4.35 7.45 14.41
N ARG A 11 -4.12 6.17 14.69
CA ARG A 11 -3.69 5.69 16.01
C ARG A 11 -2.41 6.38 16.47
N TRP A 12 -1.38 6.38 15.63
CA TRP A 12 -0.10 7.02 15.97
C TRP A 12 -0.28 8.50 16.29
N MET A 13 -1.08 9.23 15.50
CA MET A 13 -1.36 10.65 15.75
C MET A 13 -2.04 10.90 17.10
N LEU A 14 -3.04 10.07 17.44
CA LEU A 14 -3.73 10.16 18.74
C LEU A 14 -2.77 9.85 19.90
N GLU A 15 -1.88 8.86 19.74
CA GLU A 15 -0.83 8.53 20.73
C GLU A 15 0.18 9.68 20.91
N GLN A 16 0.40 10.51 19.88
CA GLN A 16 1.21 11.74 19.98
C GLN A 16 0.41 12.96 20.51
N GLY A 17 -0.82 12.78 20.98
CA GLY A 17 -1.67 13.86 21.50
C GLY A 17 -2.24 14.79 20.44
N GLN A 18 -2.15 14.42 19.15
CA GLN A 18 -2.79 15.19 18.08
C GLN A 18 -4.28 14.86 18.01
N CYS A 19 -5.10 15.86 17.70
CA CYS A 19 -6.54 15.68 17.47
C CYS A 19 -6.88 15.95 16.00
N PRO A 20 -6.58 15.00 15.08
CA PRO A 20 -6.88 15.19 13.67
C PRO A 20 -8.39 15.11 13.41
N ARG A 21 -8.88 15.89 12.45
CA ARG A 21 -10.25 15.75 11.94
C ARG A 21 -10.29 14.62 10.92
N VAL A 22 -11.17 13.65 11.14
CA VAL A 22 -11.32 12.49 10.25
C VAL A 22 -12.63 12.58 9.48
N ILE A 23 -12.58 12.26 8.18
CA ILE A 23 -13.77 12.03 7.36
C ILE A 23 -13.92 10.52 7.17
N PRO A 24 -14.93 9.88 7.78
CA PRO A 24 -15.14 8.43 7.66
C PRO A 24 -16.12 8.07 6.53
N ASN A 25 -16.12 6.80 6.14
CA ASN A 25 -17.20 6.14 5.40
C ASN A 25 -17.42 4.75 6.02
N GLY A 26 -18.41 4.64 6.89
CA GLY A 26 -18.53 3.50 7.81
C GLY A 26 -17.28 3.40 8.69
N SER A 27 -16.68 2.21 8.76
CA SER A 27 -15.42 1.97 9.49
C SER A 27 -14.14 2.42 8.75
N LYS A 28 -14.27 2.96 7.52
CA LYS A 28 -13.12 3.32 6.69
C LYS A 28 -12.72 4.77 6.90
N VAL A 29 -11.44 5.01 7.15
CA VAL A 29 -10.84 6.36 7.18
C VAL A 29 -10.60 6.84 5.75
N MET A 30 -11.37 7.83 5.32
CA MET A 30 -11.30 8.39 3.95
C MET A 30 -10.28 9.51 3.84
N CYS A 31 -10.24 10.38 4.85
CA CYS A 31 -9.34 11.52 4.91
C CYS A 31 -9.00 11.83 6.37
N ILE A 32 -7.74 12.18 6.63
CA ILE A 32 -7.26 12.71 7.91
C ILE A 32 -6.78 14.14 7.65
N VAL A 33 -7.27 15.10 8.42
CA VAL A 33 -6.91 16.51 8.31
C VAL A 33 -6.26 16.96 9.61
N LEU A 34 -5.08 17.58 9.52
CA LEU A 34 -4.38 18.20 10.63
C LEU A 34 -4.33 19.71 10.37
N PRO A 35 -5.32 20.48 10.87
CA PRO A 35 -5.40 21.91 10.59
C PRO A 35 -4.16 22.67 11.09
N ALA A 36 -3.63 22.28 12.26
CA ALA A 36 -2.45 22.91 12.86
C ALA A 36 -1.20 22.84 11.96
N LEU A 37 -1.10 21.81 11.12
CA LEU A 37 0.02 21.61 10.19
C LEU A 37 -0.35 21.89 8.74
N ASN A 38 -1.61 22.24 8.46
CA ASN A 38 -2.16 22.33 7.11
C ASN A 38 -1.92 21.07 6.26
N ILE A 39 -2.00 19.88 6.88
CA ILE A 39 -1.80 18.59 6.21
C ILE A 39 -3.14 17.89 5.99
N ARG A 40 -3.31 17.32 4.79
CA ARG A 40 -4.41 16.39 4.47
C ARG A 40 -3.84 15.09 3.93
N ILE A 41 -4.20 13.99 4.58
CA ILE A 41 -3.85 12.65 4.14
C ILE A 41 -5.09 12.04 3.50
N ILE A 42 -4.99 11.74 2.21
CA ILE A 42 -6.09 11.19 1.39
C ILE A 42 -5.54 9.98 0.64
N ASP A 43 -6.39 8.97 0.48
CA ASP A 43 -6.05 7.76 -0.27
C ASP A 43 -6.52 7.86 -1.72
N SER A 44 -5.59 7.58 -2.63
CA SER A 44 -5.84 7.48 -4.06
C SER A 44 -6.98 6.52 -4.40
N PHE A 45 -7.18 5.45 -3.61
CA PHE A 45 -8.24 4.46 -3.82
C PHE A 45 -9.65 5.03 -3.61
N ASN A 46 -9.79 6.23 -3.01
CA ASN A 46 -11.06 6.95 -2.98
C ASN A 46 -11.51 7.43 -4.36
N PHE A 47 -10.56 7.64 -5.28
CA PHE A 47 -10.78 8.16 -6.62
C PHE A 47 -10.51 7.12 -7.71
N LEU A 48 -9.57 6.21 -7.45
CA LEU A 48 -9.14 5.16 -8.37
C LEU A 48 -9.38 3.80 -7.69
N PRO A 49 -10.62 3.27 -7.68
CA PRO A 49 -11.00 2.05 -6.96
C PRO A 49 -10.51 0.79 -7.69
N MET A 50 -9.21 0.71 -7.99
CA MET A 50 -8.57 -0.38 -8.69
C MET A 50 -7.16 -0.63 -8.15
N PRO A 51 -6.60 -1.84 -8.30
CA PRO A 51 -5.23 -2.11 -7.89
C PRO A 51 -4.22 -1.29 -8.70
N LEU A 52 -3.10 -0.93 -8.05
CA LEU A 52 -2.02 -0.14 -8.65
C LEU A 52 -1.45 -0.81 -9.94
N SER A 53 -1.44 -2.15 -10.02
CA SER A 53 -0.99 -2.89 -11.22
C SER A 53 -1.86 -2.66 -12.46
N ARG A 54 -3.10 -2.19 -12.31
CA ARG A 54 -3.98 -1.87 -13.44
C ARG A 54 -3.84 -0.44 -13.94
N LEU A 55 -3.16 0.44 -13.19
CA LEU A 55 -3.02 1.85 -13.57
C LEU A 55 -2.43 2.04 -14.98
N PRO A 56 -1.31 1.39 -15.36
CA PRO A 56 -0.71 1.62 -16.67
C PRO A 56 -1.70 1.31 -17.79
N LYS A 57 -2.35 0.14 -17.71
CA LYS A 57 -3.37 -0.29 -18.69
C LYS A 57 -4.55 0.68 -18.76
N THR A 58 -5.05 1.17 -17.63
CA THR A 58 -6.21 2.08 -17.60
C THR A 58 -5.90 3.41 -18.28
N PHE A 59 -4.65 3.88 -18.24
CA PHE A 59 -4.24 5.17 -18.82
C PHE A 59 -3.52 5.02 -20.17
N GLY A 60 -3.46 3.82 -20.74
CA GLY A 60 -2.74 3.57 -21.99
C GLY A 60 -1.23 3.78 -21.88
N LEU A 61 -0.66 3.64 -20.67
CA LEU A 61 0.77 3.71 -20.44
C LEU A 61 1.38 2.35 -20.78
N GLU A 62 2.35 2.36 -21.69
CA GLU A 62 3.15 1.19 -22.05
C GLU A 62 4.37 1.01 -21.12
N GLU A 63 4.59 1.99 -20.23
CA GLU A 63 5.70 2.05 -19.27
C GLU A 63 5.38 1.35 -17.93
N LEU A 64 6.44 1.13 -17.13
CA LEU A 64 6.52 0.47 -15.81
C LEU A 64 5.21 -0.08 -15.22
N ALA A 65 5.06 -1.41 -15.28
CA ALA A 65 4.07 -2.12 -14.49
C ALA A 65 4.48 -2.17 -13.01
N LYS A 66 3.49 -2.25 -12.12
CA LYS A 66 3.76 -2.55 -10.71
C LYS A 66 4.38 -3.94 -10.60
N GLU A 67 5.59 -4.00 -10.06
CA GLU A 67 6.26 -5.26 -9.73
C GLU A 67 5.71 -5.92 -8.45
N TYR A 68 6.22 -7.10 -8.15
CA TYR A 68 5.84 -7.91 -6.99
C TYR A 68 6.74 -7.59 -5.80
N PHE A 69 6.19 -7.71 -4.58
CA PHE A 69 6.94 -7.49 -3.35
C PHE A 69 7.31 -8.82 -2.69
N PRO A 70 8.54 -8.97 -2.16
CA PRO A 70 8.95 -10.17 -1.42
C PRO A 70 8.37 -10.13 -0.01
N HIS A 71 7.07 -10.42 0.12
CA HIS A 71 6.31 -10.27 1.36
C HIS A 71 6.94 -10.99 2.56
N LEU A 72 7.51 -12.18 2.36
CA LEU A 72 8.15 -12.97 3.43
C LEU A 72 9.57 -12.48 3.75
N PHE A 73 10.17 -11.69 2.87
CA PHE A 73 11.50 -11.12 3.10
C PHE A 73 11.47 -9.88 4.00
N ASN A 74 10.31 -9.24 4.14
CA ASN A 74 10.13 -8.04 4.95
C ASN A 74 10.09 -8.38 6.45
N CYS A 75 11.26 -8.66 7.04
CA CYS A 75 11.44 -8.92 8.46
C CYS A 75 12.56 -8.06 9.05
N PRO A 76 12.59 -7.85 10.39
CA PRO A 76 13.57 -6.98 11.03
C PRO A 76 15.03 -7.33 10.72
N SER A 77 15.37 -8.62 10.60
CA SER A 77 16.72 -9.07 10.27
C SER A 77 17.19 -8.63 8.88
N ASN A 78 16.25 -8.39 7.95
CA ASN A 78 16.56 -8.07 6.56
C ASN A 78 16.47 -6.56 6.26
N GLN A 79 16.16 -5.71 7.25
CA GLN A 79 16.02 -4.25 7.03
C GLN A 79 17.30 -3.56 6.56
N SER A 80 18.46 -4.15 6.87
CA SER A 80 19.78 -3.66 6.45
C SER A 80 20.40 -4.53 5.35
N TYR A 81 19.61 -5.38 4.70
CA TYR A 81 20.11 -6.33 3.72
C TYR A 81 20.66 -5.61 2.48
N VAL A 82 21.91 -5.90 2.16
CA VAL A 82 22.56 -5.52 0.91
C VAL A 82 23.07 -6.81 0.28
N GLY A 83 22.49 -7.20 -0.85
CA GLY A 83 22.81 -8.45 -1.51
C GLY A 83 21.95 -8.70 -2.73
N SER A 84 21.95 -9.94 -3.19
CA SER A 84 21.20 -10.38 -4.37
C SER A 84 19.69 -10.27 -4.18
N PHE A 85 18.97 -10.25 -5.30
CA PHE A 85 17.51 -10.25 -5.27
C PHE A 85 16.96 -11.49 -4.53
N PRO A 86 15.89 -11.34 -3.72
CA PRO A 86 15.31 -12.47 -2.98
C PRO A 86 14.82 -13.59 -3.89
N ASN A 87 14.87 -14.83 -3.40
CA ASN A 87 14.29 -15.98 -4.09
C ASN A 87 12.77 -15.78 -4.30
N SER A 88 12.23 -16.28 -5.42
CA SER A 88 10.81 -16.28 -5.77
C SER A 88 9.89 -16.77 -4.66
N ASP A 89 10.31 -17.73 -3.84
CA ASP A 89 9.50 -18.27 -2.75
C ASP A 89 9.16 -17.22 -1.69
N LEU A 90 9.99 -16.17 -1.56
CA LEU A 90 9.80 -15.09 -0.60
C LEU A 90 8.72 -14.08 -1.03
N PHE A 91 8.20 -14.21 -2.25
CA PHE A 91 7.11 -13.39 -2.80
C PHE A 91 5.72 -13.99 -2.53
N SER A 92 5.64 -15.14 -1.84
CA SER A 92 4.41 -15.88 -1.61
C SER A 92 3.59 -16.17 -2.88
N PRO A 93 4.15 -16.83 -3.92
CA PRO A 93 3.44 -17.08 -5.19
C PRO A 93 2.12 -17.85 -5.00
N SER A 94 2.00 -18.66 -3.95
CA SER A 94 0.78 -19.40 -3.59
C SER A 94 -0.41 -18.51 -3.22
N THR A 95 -0.16 -17.27 -2.82
CA THR A 95 -1.20 -16.28 -2.46
C THR A 95 -1.60 -15.37 -3.62
N MET A 96 -0.85 -15.42 -4.73
CA MET A 96 -1.15 -14.66 -5.94
C MET A 96 -2.37 -15.27 -6.66
N SER A 97 -3.07 -14.44 -7.44
CA SER A 97 -4.07 -14.96 -8.37
C SER A 97 -3.40 -15.83 -9.43
N THR A 98 -4.13 -16.73 -10.08
CA THR A 98 -3.56 -17.60 -11.12
C THR A 98 -2.86 -16.80 -12.22
N SER A 99 -3.50 -15.73 -12.71
CA SER A 99 -2.91 -14.86 -13.74
C SER A 99 -1.69 -14.09 -13.26
N ASP A 100 -1.72 -13.58 -12.02
CA ASP A 100 -0.58 -12.84 -11.48
C ASP A 100 0.61 -13.77 -11.21
N ARG A 101 0.34 -15.02 -10.81
CA ARG A 101 1.37 -16.03 -10.58
C ARG A 101 2.02 -16.49 -11.88
N GLU A 102 1.24 -16.66 -12.94
CA GLU A 102 1.78 -16.96 -14.28
C GLU A 102 2.69 -15.82 -14.74
N ASN A 103 2.22 -14.57 -14.67
CA ASN A 103 3.02 -13.38 -15.02
C ASN A 103 4.29 -13.21 -14.17
N PHE A 104 4.30 -13.71 -12.94
CA PHE A 104 5.48 -13.63 -12.06
C PHE A 104 6.62 -14.57 -12.48
N PHE A 105 6.30 -15.69 -13.16
CA PHE A 105 7.29 -16.68 -13.60
C PHE A 105 7.58 -16.67 -15.10
N LEU A 106 6.92 -15.79 -15.87
CA LEU A 106 7.22 -15.52 -17.27
C LEU A 106 8.53 -14.72 -17.41
#